data_AF-A0AB37U4D4-F1
#
_entry.id   AF-A0AB37U4D4-F1
#
_cell.length_a   1.000
_cell.length_b   1.000
_cell.length_c   1.000
_cell.angle_alpha   90.00
_cell.angle_beta   90.00
_cell.angle_gamma   90.00
#
_symmetry.space_group_name_H-M   'P 1'
#
loop_
_entity.id
_entity.type
_entity.pdbx_description
1 polymer ?
#
loop_
_entity_poly.entity_id
_entity_poly.type
_entity_poly.pdbx_seq_one_letter_code
_entity_poly.pdbx_strand_id
1 'polypeptide(L)'
;MIVVDAPPLYQELGALYEGELDAHGVGAVMLTHKWQPADLLAPHSDIDVRVILRQAPADWEEWNHRLAAAHAAAVDREVSHRRLLEHPPGFAFTVTEADGRLVSAPELATWSLISGSARDFQRWKSRAQMAPWCAVDERFYRGILQARMGGRYQLAADSTDNVVEGIAAYRRHCVAWHYLAPCWFAAAALATRTRCPGKTAALTQWRPEGLDGYAELFLRHSENRSDARSRSPRHLLRAAHVALEAAMRRVPDGDRPDGQGQEHARTDWVMTAGMLRVRVARWVYYLDPPPGVATEYLIRREAKELRPAAQTLTALAADEATAAQRLAARMAALIPTGPTTADTLRTTLARWHQQKTTLQDFLSLTPDDVHL
;
A
#
# COMPACT_ATOMS: atom_id res chain seq x y z
N MET A 1 3.14 -19.20 17.99
CA MET A 1 3.35 -17.95 17.24
C MET A 1 3.54 -16.84 18.26
N ILE A 2 4.73 -16.27 18.38
CA ILE A 2 4.97 -15.17 19.33
C ILE A 2 4.25 -13.95 18.75
N VAL A 3 3.21 -13.48 19.43
CA VAL A 3 2.57 -12.20 19.11
C VAL A 3 3.57 -11.13 19.54
N VAL A 4 4.27 -10.56 18.57
CA VAL A 4 5.07 -9.36 18.79
C VAL A 4 4.08 -8.21 18.64
N ASP A 5 3.70 -7.61 19.76
CA ASP A 5 2.83 -6.43 19.77
C ASP A 5 3.51 -5.26 19.07
N ALA A 6 2.72 -4.39 18.44
CA ALA A 6 3.26 -3.15 17.91
C ALA A 6 3.78 -2.28 19.06
N PRO A 7 4.78 -1.42 18.84
CA PRO A 7 5.11 -0.36 19.81
C PRO A 7 3.82 0.36 20.25
N PRO A 8 3.67 0.72 21.54
CA PRO A 8 2.44 1.35 22.07
C PRO A 8 1.93 2.50 21.20
N LEU A 9 2.86 3.27 20.63
CA LEU A 9 2.61 4.33 19.65
C LEU A 9 1.65 3.94 18.51
N TYR A 10 1.84 2.79 17.85
CA TYR A 10 1.01 2.43 16.69
C TYR A 10 -0.36 1.85 17.09
N GLN A 11 -0.46 1.26 18.28
CA GLN A 11 -1.76 0.83 18.83
C GLN A 11 -2.59 2.04 19.22
N GLU A 12 -1.99 3.00 19.93
CA GLU A 12 -2.62 4.26 20.33
C GLU A 12 -3.01 5.08 19.10
N LEU A 13 -2.13 5.20 18.11
CA LEU A 13 -2.41 5.88 16.85
C LEU A 13 -3.56 5.21 16.09
N GLY A 14 -3.61 3.88 16.08
CA GLY A 14 -4.69 3.12 15.45
C GLY A 14 -6.05 3.38 16.11
N ALA A 15 -6.12 3.39 17.44
CA ALA A 15 -7.32 3.69 18.21
C ALA A 15 -7.77 5.15 18.03
N LEU A 16 -6.81 6.09 18.01
CA LEU A 16 -7.10 7.49 17.70
C LEU A 16 -7.69 7.63 16.30
N TYR A 17 -7.09 6.97 15.31
CA TYR A 17 -7.56 7.02 13.93
C TYR A 17 -8.96 6.44 13.78
N GLU A 18 -9.25 5.31 14.45
CA GLU A 18 -10.61 4.76 14.53
C GLU A 18 -11.61 5.77 15.11
N GLY A 19 -11.27 6.40 16.23
CA GLY A 19 -12.13 7.41 16.86
C GLY A 19 -12.46 8.59 15.95
N GLU A 20 -11.48 9.08 15.16
CA GLU A 20 -11.70 10.15 14.19
C GLU A 20 -12.57 9.66 13.01
N LEU A 21 -12.38 8.43 12.52
CA LEU A 21 -13.24 7.88 11.46
C LEU A 21 -14.69 7.75 11.91
N ASP A 22 -14.93 7.37 13.16
CA ASP A 22 -16.27 7.26 13.75
C ASP A 22 -16.90 8.63 13.95
N ALA A 23 -16.14 9.60 14.50
CA ALA A 23 -16.61 10.97 14.74
C ALA A 23 -17.05 11.67 13.43
N HIS A 24 -16.42 11.32 12.32
CA HIS A 24 -16.73 11.86 10.98
C HIS A 24 -17.69 10.98 10.17
N GLY A 25 -18.21 9.88 10.73
CA GLY A 25 -19.22 9.04 10.10
C GLY A 25 -18.73 8.34 8.82
N VAL A 26 -17.47 7.86 8.82
CA VAL A 26 -16.89 7.08 7.71
C VAL A 26 -17.45 5.66 7.68
N GLY A 27 -17.87 5.12 8.83
CA GLY A 27 -18.55 3.82 8.92
C GLY A 27 -17.66 2.61 8.61
N ALA A 28 -16.38 2.68 8.99
CA ALA A 28 -15.48 1.54 8.92
C ALA A 28 -15.96 0.44 9.90
N VAL A 29 -15.98 -0.81 9.45
CA VAL A 29 -16.27 -1.97 10.33
C VAL A 29 -15.01 -2.72 10.74
N MET A 30 -13.90 -2.46 10.03
CA MET A 30 -12.59 -2.97 10.38
C MET A 30 -11.53 -2.07 9.76
N LEU A 31 -10.47 -1.83 10.53
CA LEU A 31 -9.27 -1.14 10.08
C LEU A 31 -8.11 -2.12 10.10
N THR A 32 -7.34 -2.15 9.02
CA THR A 32 -6.08 -2.89 8.94
C THR A 32 -4.98 -1.96 8.48
N HIS A 33 -3.73 -2.37 8.64
CA HIS A 33 -2.61 -1.70 8.01
C HIS A 33 -1.71 -2.69 7.29
N LYS A 34 -0.97 -2.18 6.30
CA LYS A 34 0.11 -2.93 5.69
C LYS A 34 1.32 -3.01 6.61
N TRP A 35 1.95 -4.17 6.49
CA TRP A 35 3.06 -4.71 7.27
C TRP A 35 2.69 -5.26 8.64
N GLN A 36 3.51 -6.19 9.12
CA GLN A 36 3.36 -6.76 10.46
C GLN A 36 3.79 -5.73 11.52
N PRO A 37 3.35 -5.84 12.78
CA PRO A 37 3.77 -4.91 13.85
C PRO A 37 5.29 -4.77 13.97
N ALA A 38 6.03 -5.88 13.86
CA ALA A 38 7.50 -5.90 13.88
C ALA A 38 8.16 -5.12 12.73
N ASP A 39 7.40 -4.78 11.68
CA ASP A 39 7.86 -4.04 10.53
C ASP A 39 7.51 -2.54 10.60
N LEU A 40 6.82 -2.08 11.65
CA LEU A 40 6.53 -0.68 11.91
C LEU A 40 7.56 -0.12 12.89
N LEU A 41 8.54 0.63 12.35
CA LEU A 41 9.65 1.14 13.13
C LEU A 41 9.42 2.61 13.48
N ALA A 42 8.99 2.85 14.71
CA ALA A 42 8.81 4.20 15.23
C ALA A 42 10.15 4.95 15.32
N PRO A 43 10.17 6.28 15.13
CA PRO A 43 9.06 7.13 14.68
C PRO A 43 9.02 7.28 13.14
N HIS A 44 9.65 6.36 12.40
CA HIS A 44 9.98 6.57 10.98
C HIS A 44 9.06 5.85 9.99
N SER A 45 8.38 4.78 10.39
CA SER A 45 7.38 4.11 9.55
C SER A 45 6.03 4.80 9.68
N ASP A 46 5.45 5.12 8.53
CA ASP A 46 4.03 5.42 8.38
C ASP A 46 3.18 4.16 8.52
N ILE A 47 1.89 4.36 8.85
CA ILE A 47 0.87 3.33 8.88
C ILE A 47 0.05 3.37 7.59
N ASP A 48 0.28 2.38 6.74
CA ASP A 48 -0.44 2.19 5.47
C ASP A 48 -1.84 1.60 5.72
N VAL A 49 -2.82 2.41 6.10
CA VAL A 49 -4.17 1.94 6.47
C VAL A 49 -4.95 1.36 5.28
N ARG A 50 -5.81 0.38 5.55
CA ARG A 50 -6.88 -0.11 4.68
C ARG A 50 -8.19 -0.05 5.45
N VAL A 51 -9.24 0.42 4.79
CA VAL A 51 -10.57 0.51 5.39
C VAL A 51 -11.43 -0.62 4.86
N ILE A 52 -12.09 -1.36 5.75
CA ILE A 52 -13.12 -2.33 5.38
C ILE A 52 -14.48 -1.77 5.78
N LEU A 53 -15.38 -1.70 4.81
CA LEU A 53 -16.76 -1.25 4.95
C LEU A 53 -17.70 -2.46 4.97
N ARG A 54 -18.85 -2.33 5.65
CA ARG A 54 -19.88 -3.37 5.58
C ARG A 54 -20.40 -3.54 4.16
N GLN A 55 -20.64 -2.43 3.47
CA GLN A 55 -21.15 -2.33 2.11
C GLN A 55 -20.57 -1.07 1.46
N ALA A 56 -20.66 -0.97 0.13
CA ALA A 56 -20.32 0.27 -0.56
C ALA A 56 -21.23 1.42 -0.07
N PRO A 57 -20.68 2.63 0.15
CA PRO A 57 -21.48 3.82 0.41
C PRO A 57 -22.32 4.16 -0.83
N ALA A 58 -23.47 4.78 -0.60
CA ALA A 58 -24.31 5.26 -1.70
C ALA A 58 -23.66 6.40 -2.50
N ASP A 59 -22.75 7.15 -1.84
CA ASP A 59 -21.98 8.21 -2.46
C ASP A 59 -20.51 8.15 -2.02
N TRP A 60 -19.66 7.62 -2.91
CA TRP A 60 -18.22 7.59 -2.70
C TRP A 60 -17.59 8.98 -2.56
N GLU A 61 -18.09 10.01 -3.24
CA GLU A 61 -17.52 11.35 -3.18
C GLU A 61 -17.72 11.96 -1.78
N GLU A 62 -18.95 11.90 -1.27
CA GLU A 62 -19.27 12.37 0.09
C GLU A 62 -18.48 11.57 1.14
N TRP A 63 -18.44 10.24 1.00
CA TRP A 63 -17.67 9.37 1.89
C TRP A 63 -16.19 9.75 1.93
N ASN A 64 -15.59 10.09 0.79
CA ASN A 64 -14.19 10.52 0.70
C ASN A 64 -13.94 11.87 1.37
N HIS A 65 -14.87 12.82 1.28
CA HIS A 65 -14.73 14.10 1.99
C HIS A 65 -14.72 13.90 3.51
N ARG A 66 -15.59 13.02 4.02
CA ARG A 66 -15.57 12.62 5.45
C ARG A 66 -14.27 11.93 5.83
N LEU A 67 -13.77 11.03 4.99
CA LEU A 67 -12.48 10.36 5.21
C LEU A 67 -11.30 11.35 5.22
N ALA A 68 -11.28 12.33 4.31
CA ALA A 68 -10.26 13.37 4.29
C ALA A 68 -10.30 14.22 5.57
N ALA A 69 -11.49 14.64 6.00
CA ALA A 69 -11.67 15.41 7.22
C ALA A 69 -11.21 14.64 8.47
N ALA A 70 -11.60 13.37 8.60
CA ALA A 70 -11.16 12.50 9.69
C ALA A 70 -9.63 12.34 9.72
N HIS A 71 -9.03 12.16 8.54
CA HIS A 71 -7.58 12.03 8.44
C HIS A 71 -6.84 13.32 8.79
N ALA A 72 -7.32 14.46 8.30
CA ALA A 72 -6.78 15.76 8.66
C ALA A 72 -6.87 16.02 10.17
N ALA A 73 -8.01 15.69 10.80
CA ALA A 73 -8.20 15.81 12.24
C ALA A 73 -7.20 14.94 13.02
N ALA A 74 -7.02 13.68 12.63
CA ALA A 74 -6.05 12.78 13.26
C ALA A 74 -4.60 13.29 13.15
N VAL A 75 -4.22 13.82 11.99
CA VAL A 75 -2.89 14.38 11.73
C VAL A 75 -2.65 15.67 12.53
N ASP A 76 -3.68 16.51 12.70
CA ASP A 76 -3.57 17.79 13.41
C ASP A 76 -3.41 17.62 14.94
N ARG A 77 -3.77 16.46 15.50
CA ARG A 77 -3.65 16.17 16.94
C ARG A 77 -2.24 16.32 17.48
N GLU A 78 -1.24 15.82 16.75
CA GLU A 78 0.17 15.86 17.16
C GLU A 78 1.11 16.01 15.97
N VAL A 79 2.20 16.77 16.16
CA VAL A 79 3.20 17.01 15.11
C VAL A 79 3.87 15.71 14.65
N SER A 80 4.00 14.72 15.54
CA SER A 80 4.54 13.38 15.24
C SER A 80 3.67 12.63 14.22
N HIS A 81 2.35 12.86 14.21
CA HIS A 81 1.40 12.16 13.35
C HIS A 81 1.58 12.51 11.88
N ARG A 82 2.18 13.65 11.54
CA ARG A 82 2.46 14.06 10.15
C ARG A 82 3.31 13.04 9.40
N ARG A 83 4.24 12.37 10.10
CA ARG A 83 5.04 11.28 9.52
C ARG A 83 4.32 9.94 9.59
N LEU A 84 3.63 9.67 10.71
CA LEU A 84 3.04 8.36 10.97
C LEU A 84 1.76 8.13 10.14
N LEU A 85 0.97 9.17 9.92
CA LEU A 85 -0.25 9.21 9.09
C LEU A 85 0.02 10.03 7.83
N GLU A 86 1.11 9.75 7.12
CA GLU A 86 1.57 10.54 5.97
C GLU A 86 0.54 10.60 4.82
N HIS A 87 -0.30 9.57 4.70
CA HIS A 87 -1.32 9.47 3.67
C HIS A 87 -2.64 8.98 4.26
N PRO A 88 -3.78 9.42 3.71
CA PRO A 88 -5.05 8.72 3.91
C PRO A 88 -4.97 7.26 3.46
N PRO A 89 -5.94 6.41 3.85
CA PRO A 89 -5.94 4.98 3.56
C PRO A 89 -5.61 4.67 2.10
N GLY A 90 -4.87 3.58 1.90
CA GLY A 90 -4.41 3.18 0.57
C GLY A 90 -5.48 2.47 -0.26
N PHE A 91 -6.42 1.80 0.41
CA PHE A 91 -7.52 1.08 -0.22
C PHE A 91 -8.76 1.09 0.68
N ALA A 92 -9.93 0.98 0.06
CA ALA A 92 -11.19 0.66 0.72
C ALA A 92 -11.85 -0.57 0.08
N PHE A 93 -12.16 -1.59 0.89
CA PHE A 93 -12.83 -2.81 0.46
C PHE A 93 -14.12 -3.02 1.24
N THR A 94 -14.99 -3.89 0.73
CA THR A 94 -16.17 -4.36 1.48
C THR A 94 -15.91 -5.72 2.13
N VAL A 95 -16.71 -6.05 3.15
CA VAL A 95 -16.72 -7.39 3.76
C VAL A 95 -16.98 -8.46 2.69
N THR A 96 -17.92 -8.22 1.77
CA THR A 96 -18.25 -9.16 0.67
C THR A 96 -17.05 -9.43 -0.23
N GLU A 97 -16.27 -8.41 -0.58
CA GLU A 97 -15.07 -8.59 -1.40
C GLU A 97 -13.98 -9.40 -0.70
N ALA A 98 -13.79 -9.18 0.60
CA ALA A 98 -12.83 -9.94 1.41
C ALA A 98 -13.29 -11.40 1.61
N ASP A 99 -14.57 -11.62 1.90
CA ASP A 99 -15.14 -12.96 2.06
C ASP A 99 -15.19 -13.75 0.76
N GLY A 100 -15.47 -13.07 -0.36
CA GLY A 100 -15.52 -13.59 -1.72
C GLY A 100 -14.14 -13.85 -2.34
N ARG A 101 -13.04 -13.62 -1.62
CA ARG A 101 -11.64 -13.80 -2.08
C ARG A 101 -11.27 -12.92 -3.29
N LEU A 102 -11.88 -11.74 -3.40
CA LEU A 102 -11.61 -10.80 -4.49
C LEU A 102 -10.44 -9.87 -4.18
N VAL A 103 -10.09 -9.71 -2.90
CA VAL A 103 -8.87 -9.03 -2.48
C VAL A 103 -7.69 -9.95 -2.72
N SER A 104 -6.65 -9.46 -3.41
CA SER A 104 -5.50 -10.28 -3.77
C SER A 104 -4.83 -10.89 -2.52
N ALA A 105 -4.62 -12.21 -2.57
CA ALA A 105 -3.96 -12.96 -1.52
C ALA A 105 -2.58 -12.40 -1.09
N PRO A 106 -1.67 -11.99 -2.01
CA PRO A 106 -0.37 -11.46 -1.59
C PRO A 106 -0.46 -10.10 -0.90
N GLU A 107 -1.46 -9.26 -1.21
CA GLU A 107 -1.69 -8.02 -0.46
C GLU A 107 -2.26 -8.33 0.94
N LEU A 108 -3.30 -9.16 1.02
CA LEU A 108 -3.96 -9.50 2.29
C LEU A 108 -3.01 -10.19 3.28
N ALA A 109 -2.11 -11.04 2.77
CA ALA A 109 -1.10 -11.73 3.60
C ALA A 109 -0.18 -10.76 4.37
N THR A 110 -0.03 -9.53 3.90
CA THR A 110 0.81 -8.50 4.55
C THR A 110 0.09 -7.69 5.62
N TRP A 111 -1.23 -7.86 5.76
CA TRP A 111 -2.03 -7.03 6.65
C TRP A 111 -1.88 -7.42 8.12
N SER A 112 -2.18 -6.43 8.96
CA SER A 112 -2.33 -6.55 10.41
C SER A 112 -3.58 -5.79 10.84
N LEU A 113 -4.25 -6.31 11.87
CA LEU A 113 -5.48 -5.71 12.38
C LEU A 113 -5.18 -4.49 13.26
N ILE A 114 -5.88 -3.39 13.02
CA ILE A 114 -5.96 -2.26 13.96
C ILE A 114 -7.17 -2.46 14.85
N SER A 115 -8.36 -2.58 14.24
CA SER A 115 -9.63 -2.69 14.95
C SER A 115 -10.66 -3.50 14.15
N GLY A 116 -11.68 -4.01 14.83
CA GLY A 116 -12.75 -4.83 14.24
C GLY A 116 -12.66 -6.32 14.58
N SER A 117 -13.33 -7.15 13.77
CA SER A 117 -13.46 -8.60 14.03
C SER A 117 -12.15 -9.37 13.78
N ALA A 118 -11.43 -9.71 14.86
CA ALA A 118 -10.23 -10.55 14.78
C ALA A 118 -10.50 -11.92 14.16
N ARG A 119 -11.68 -12.50 14.39
CA ARG A 119 -12.09 -13.78 13.80
C ARG A 119 -12.16 -13.70 12.28
N ASP A 120 -12.83 -12.68 11.74
CA ASP A 120 -12.99 -12.53 10.29
C ASP A 120 -11.64 -12.20 9.63
N PHE A 121 -10.86 -11.32 10.26
CA PHE A 121 -9.51 -11.00 9.79
C PHE A 121 -8.61 -12.25 9.72
N GLN A 122 -8.58 -13.07 10.76
CA GLN A 122 -7.78 -14.31 10.77
C GLN A 122 -8.30 -15.32 9.74
N ARG A 123 -9.61 -15.39 9.51
CA ARG A 123 -10.19 -16.21 8.43
C ARG A 123 -9.66 -15.77 7.07
N TRP A 124 -9.69 -14.47 6.76
CA TRP A 124 -9.19 -13.94 5.50
C TRP A 124 -7.68 -14.17 5.35
N LYS A 125 -6.90 -13.85 6.38
CA LYS A 125 -5.44 -14.02 6.37
C LYS A 125 -5.04 -15.49 6.18
N SER A 126 -5.70 -16.41 6.87
CA SER A 126 -5.44 -17.86 6.72
C SER A 126 -5.77 -18.33 5.30
N ARG A 127 -6.89 -17.88 4.71
CA ARG A 127 -7.24 -18.21 3.32
C ARG A 127 -6.20 -17.68 2.33
N ALA A 128 -5.75 -16.44 2.49
CA ALA A 128 -4.72 -15.85 1.64
C ALA A 128 -3.38 -16.58 1.76
N GLN A 129 -3.00 -17.03 2.96
CA GLN A 129 -1.77 -17.80 3.17
C GLN A 129 -1.84 -19.22 2.60
N MET A 130 -3.01 -19.87 2.67
CA MET A 130 -3.20 -21.25 2.16
C MET A 130 -3.51 -21.33 0.67
N ALA A 131 -3.86 -20.21 0.02
CA ALA A 131 -4.13 -20.22 -1.42
C ALA A 131 -2.89 -20.69 -2.20
N PRO A 132 -3.03 -21.46 -3.29
CA PRO A 132 -1.90 -21.78 -4.16
C PRO A 132 -1.19 -20.52 -4.66
N TRP A 133 0.11 -20.63 -4.92
CA TRP A 133 0.86 -19.57 -5.61
C TRP A 133 0.38 -19.45 -7.05
N CYS A 134 0.08 -18.23 -7.51
CA CYS A 134 -0.41 -17.98 -8.87
C CYS A 134 0.23 -16.75 -9.53
N ALA A 135 -0.19 -16.43 -10.75
CA ALA A 135 0.34 -15.29 -11.51
C ALA A 135 0.09 -13.93 -10.83
N VAL A 136 -0.97 -13.81 -10.02
CA VAL A 136 -1.23 -12.59 -9.22
C VAL A 136 -0.11 -12.35 -8.21
N ASP A 137 0.41 -13.41 -7.58
CA ASP A 137 1.56 -13.33 -6.68
C ASP A 137 2.81 -12.86 -7.41
N GLU A 138 3.15 -13.50 -8.52
CA GLU A 138 4.29 -13.12 -9.37
C GLU A 138 4.23 -11.62 -9.72
N ARG A 139 3.07 -11.15 -10.22
CA ARG A 139 2.87 -9.75 -10.59
C ARG A 139 2.98 -8.81 -9.39
N PHE A 140 2.43 -9.17 -8.23
CA PHE A 140 2.51 -8.37 -7.02
C PHE A 140 3.96 -8.19 -6.56
N TYR A 141 4.71 -9.28 -6.38
CA TYR A 141 6.07 -9.23 -5.86
C TYR A 141 7.05 -8.64 -6.89
N ARG A 142 6.89 -8.95 -8.18
CA ARG A 142 7.69 -8.30 -9.24
C ARG A 142 7.37 -6.81 -9.36
N GLY A 143 6.12 -6.41 -9.15
CA GLY A 143 5.74 -4.99 -9.08
C GLY A 143 6.47 -4.24 -7.97
N ILE A 144 6.65 -4.85 -6.79
CA ILE A 144 7.44 -4.28 -5.68
C ILE A 144 8.89 -4.06 -6.10
N LEU A 145 9.51 -5.05 -6.75
CA LEU A 145 10.89 -4.98 -7.24
C LEU A 145 11.04 -3.92 -8.33
N GLN A 146 10.17 -3.94 -9.35
CA GLN A 146 10.19 -2.97 -10.44
C GLN A 146 10.07 -1.53 -9.93
N ALA A 147 9.18 -1.28 -8.96
CA ALA A 147 8.94 0.04 -8.40
C ALA A 147 10.13 0.62 -7.62
N ARG A 148 11.11 -0.20 -7.21
CA ARG A 148 12.27 0.20 -6.39
C ARG A 148 13.62 0.03 -7.10
N MET A 149 13.73 -0.95 -7.99
CA MET A 149 14.96 -1.28 -8.69
C MET A 149 15.02 -0.72 -10.11
N GLY A 150 13.88 -0.50 -10.78
CA GLY A 150 13.80 -0.14 -12.20
C GLY A 150 14.48 1.17 -12.60
N GLY A 151 14.84 2.04 -11.63
CA GLY A 151 15.57 3.29 -11.87
C GLY A 151 16.80 3.49 -10.99
N ARG A 152 17.24 2.45 -10.25
CA ARG A 152 18.15 2.52 -9.09
C ARG A 152 17.65 3.50 -8.02
N TYR A 153 17.30 2.98 -6.85
CA TYR A 153 16.84 3.79 -5.72
C TYR A 153 17.81 4.93 -5.36
N GLN A 154 17.26 6.12 -5.17
CA GLN A 154 17.99 7.33 -4.82
C GLN A 154 17.48 7.83 -3.48
N LEU A 155 18.33 7.78 -2.44
CA LEU A 155 17.96 8.21 -1.08
C LEU A 155 17.51 9.68 -1.02
N ALA A 156 17.96 10.53 -1.95
CA ALA A 156 17.55 11.93 -2.01
C ALA A 156 16.10 12.12 -2.50
N ALA A 157 15.48 11.07 -3.06
CA ALA A 157 14.09 11.11 -3.51
C ALA A 157 13.09 10.83 -2.37
N ASP A 158 13.54 10.29 -1.23
CA ASP A 158 12.70 10.17 -0.04
C ASP A 158 12.57 11.54 0.63
N SER A 159 11.34 12.04 0.72
CA SER A 159 11.08 13.31 1.40
C SER A 159 11.42 13.20 2.89
N THR A 160 11.99 14.29 3.42
CA THR A 160 12.22 14.51 4.84
C THR A 160 11.30 15.59 5.41
N ASP A 161 10.33 16.09 4.62
CA ASP A 161 9.60 17.33 4.92
C ASP A 161 8.72 17.21 6.16
N ASN A 162 8.16 16.02 6.41
CA ASN A 162 7.35 15.72 7.60
C ASN A 162 8.16 15.04 8.73
N VAL A 163 9.49 14.99 8.62
CA VAL A 163 10.36 14.36 9.63
C VAL A 163 10.79 15.40 10.66
N VAL A 164 10.22 15.31 11.85
CA VAL A 164 10.43 16.28 12.94
C VAL A 164 11.82 16.17 13.56
N GLU A 165 12.31 14.94 13.76
CA GLU A 165 13.58 14.68 14.43
C GLU A 165 14.34 13.52 13.80
N GLY A 166 15.66 13.49 14.02
CA GLY A 166 16.47 12.32 13.68
C GLY A 166 16.62 12.06 12.18
N ILE A 167 16.76 13.10 11.34
CA ILE A 167 16.91 12.98 9.87
C ILE A 167 17.96 11.93 9.46
N ALA A 168 19.09 11.85 10.18
CA ALA A 168 20.12 10.85 9.89
C ALA A 168 19.64 9.41 10.16
N ALA A 169 18.84 9.19 11.21
CA ALA A 169 18.20 7.92 11.52
C ALA A 169 17.11 7.59 10.51
N TYR A 170 16.27 8.56 10.16
CA TYR A 170 15.28 8.42 9.10
C TYR A 170 15.91 8.03 7.76
N ARG A 171 17.01 8.67 7.35
CA ARG A 171 17.73 8.28 6.13
C ARG A 171 18.26 6.84 6.16
N ARG A 172 18.70 6.34 7.32
CA ARG A 172 19.06 4.92 7.47
C ARG A 172 17.82 4.03 7.36
N HIS A 173 16.70 4.45 7.97
CA HIS A 173 15.41 3.79 7.85
C HIS A 173 14.94 3.69 6.40
N CYS A 174 15.04 4.76 5.60
CA CYS A 174 14.69 4.72 4.18
C CYS A 174 15.50 3.65 3.43
N VAL A 175 16.82 3.59 3.63
CA VAL A 175 17.66 2.57 3.00
C VAL A 175 17.29 1.15 3.46
N ALA A 176 17.21 0.93 4.78
CA ALA A 176 17.00 -0.41 5.33
C ALA A 176 15.56 -0.92 5.09
N TRP A 177 14.56 -0.07 5.34
CA TRP A 177 13.19 -0.48 5.55
C TRP A 177 12.21 0.01 4.47
N HIS A 178 12.56 1.05 3.72
CA HIS A 178 11.78 1.52 2.57
C HIS A 178 12.32 1.00 1.23
N TYR A 179 13.65 0.82 1.13
CA TYR A 179 14.32 0.27 -0.05
C TYR A 179 14.64 -1.22 0.07
N LEU A 180 15.57 -1.61 0.94
CA LEU A 180 16.08 -2.98 0.96
C LEU A 180 15.05 -3.99 1.42
N ALA A 181 14.47 -3.83 2.61
CA ALA A 181 13.62 -4.87 3.20
C ALA A 181 12.38 -5.20 2.35
N PRO A 182 11.69 -4.24 1.69
CA PRO A 182 10.62 -4.54 0.74
C PRO A 182 11.11 -5.33 -0.49
N CYS A 183 12.29 -5.02 -1.02
CA CYS A 183 12.88 -5.76 -2.13
C CYS A 183 13.30 -7.17 -1.71
N TRP A 184 13.92 -7.33 -0.54
CA TRP A 184 14.26 -8.63 0.03
C TRP A 184 13.03 -9.48 0.29
N PHE A 185 11.98 -8.87 0.83
CA PHE A 185 10.67 -9.49 1.01
C PHE A 185 10.08 -10.04 -0.29
N ALA A 186 10.08 -9.23 -1.36
CA ALA A 186 9.60 -9.66 -2.65
C ALA A 186 10.49 -10.75 -3.28
N ALA A 187 11.80 -10.60 -3.19
CA ALA A 187 12.76 -11.60 -3.68
C ALA A 187 12.60 -12.95 -2.95
N ALA A 188 12.45 -12.94 -1.63
CA ALA A 188 12.20 -14.13 -0.83
C ALA A 188 10.90 -14.83 -1.24
N ALA A 189 9.82 -14.07 -1.41
CA ALA A 189 8.54 -14.63 -1.82
C ALA A 189 8.62 -15.28 -3.20
N LEU A 190 9.25 -14.61 -4.18
CA LEU A 190 9.44 -15.14 -5.53
C LEU A 190 10.35 -16.37 -5.55
N ALA A 191 11.47 -16.33 -4.83
CA ALA A 191 12.44 -17.42 -4.80
C ALA A 191 11.89 -18.70 -4.14
N THR A 192 11.01 -18.54 -3.16
CA THR A 192 10.43 -19.68 -2.42
C THR A 192 9.03 -20.07 -2.91
N ARG A 193 8.40 -19.23 -3.74
CA ARG A 193 6.98 -19.32 -4.12
C ARG A 193 6.06 -19.43 -2.89
N THR A 194 6.40 -18.71 -1.84
CA THR A 194 5.60 -18.62 -0.60
C THR A 194 5.31 -17.18 -0.24
N ARG A 195 4.10 -16.93 0.27
CA ARG A 195 3.72 -15.61 0.77
C ARG A 195 4.34 -15.38 2.14
N CYS A 196 5.44 -14.62 2.17
CA CYS A 196 6.03 -14.18 3.43
C CYS A 196 5.06 -13.21 4.15
N PRO A 197 4.93 -13.26 5.49
CA PRO A 197 4.02 -12.36 6.21
C PRO A 197 4.54 -10.91 6.29
N GLY A 198 5.86 -10.67 6.16
CA GLY A 198 6.42 -9.33 6.34
C GLY A 198 7.93 -9.22 6.08
N LYS A 199 8.46 -8.00 6.21
CA LYS A 199 9.85 -7.63 5.88
C LYS A 199 10.86 -8.31 6.82
N THR A 200 10.60 -8.24 8.12
CA THR A 200 11.39 -8.88 9.18
C THR A 200 11.41 -10.39 9.02
N ALA A 201 10.25 -10.99 8.76
CA ALA A 201 10.13 -12.42 8.53
C ALA A 201 10.97 -12.86 7.32
N ALA A 202 10.93 -12.09 6.22
CA ALA A 202 11.74 -12.40 5.03
C ALA A 202 13.24 -12.36 5.30
N LEU A 203 13.73 -11.33 6.00
CA LEU A 203 15.15 -11.22 6.39
C LEU A 203 15.57 -12.32 7.40
N THR A 204 14.62 -12.84 8.17
CA THR A 204 14.89 -13.90 9.16
C THR A 204 14.90 -15.28 8.50
N GLN A 205 13.94 -15.56 7.61
CA GLN A 205 13.67 -16.90 7.10
C GLN A 205 14.38 -17.21 5.79
N TRP A 206 14.65 -16.19 4.96
CA TRP A 206 15.29 -16.38 3.66
C TRP A 206 16.64 -15.68 3.63
N ARG A 207 17.70 -16.46 3.86
CA ARG A 207 19.10 -16.04 3.85
C ARG A 207 19.88 -16.93 2.89
N PRO A 208 19.89 -16.61 1.59
CA PRO A 208 20.67 -17.38 0.63
C PRO A 208 22.16 -17.37 1.01
N GLU A 209 22.87 -18.43 0.65
CA GLU A 209 24.30 -18.58 0.96
C GLU A 209 25.11 -17.32 0.64
N GLY A 210 25.88 -16.87 1.63
CA GLY A 210 26.73 -15.68 1.54
C GLY A 210 26.01 -14.37 1.86
N LEU A 211 24.72 -14.39 2.19
CA LEU A 211 23.94 -13.18 2.48
C LEU A 211 23.50 -13.02 3.94
N ASP A 212 23.84 -13.96 4.83
CA ASP A 212 23.51 -13.90 6.25
C ASP A 212 23.96 -12.60 6.93
N GLY A 213 25.20 -12.19 6.68
CA GLY A 213 25.75 -10.96 7.26
C GLY A 213 25.02 -9.69 6.80
N TYR A 214 24.43 -9.69 5.59
CA TYR A 214 23.58 -8.59 5.13
C TYR A 214 22.21 -8.65 5.81
N ALA A 215 21.59 -9.82 5.87
CA ALA A 215 20.30 -9.98 6.54
C ALA A 215 20.38 -9.53 8.02
N GLU A 216 21.41 -9.96 8.74
CA GLU A 216 21.66 -9.53 10.12
C GLU A 216 21.95 -8.03 10.24
N LEU A 217 22.74 -7.47 9.33
CA LEU A 217 23.01 -6.03 9.30
C LEU A 217 21.71 -5.22 9.24
N PHE A 218 20.78 -5.59 8.35
CA PHE A 218 19.55 -4.85 8.15
C PHE A 218 18.50 -5.15 9.23
N LEU A 219 18.47 -6.35 9.80
CA LEU A 219 17.65 -6.67 10.98
C LEU A 219 18.07 -5.84 12.20
N ARG A 220 19.37 -5.60 12.42
CA ARG A 220 19.82 -4.69 13.50
C ARG A 220 19.34 -3.25 13.34
N HIS A 221 18.93 -2.84 12.13
CA HIS A 221 18.30 -1.52 11.91
C HIS A 221 16.78 -1.52 12.15
N SER A 222 16.16 -2.69 12.37
CA SER A 222 14.82 -2.80 12.97
C SER A 222 14.83 -2.83 14.49
N GLU A 223 15.93 -3.25 15.11
CA GLU A 223 16.09 -3.20 16.56
C GLU A 223 16.29 -1.74 16.98
N ASN A 224 15.47 -1.26 17.92
CA ASN A 224 15.49 0.11 18.44
C ASN A 224 16.70 0.35 19.37
N ARG A 225 17.89 -0.06 18.95
CA ARG A 225 19.14 0.03 19.71
C ARG A 225 19.91 1.26 19.27
N SER A 226 20.20 2.15 20.22
CA SER A 226 21.06 3.31 20.03
C SER A 226 22.51 2.86 19.87
N ASP A 227 22.86 2.27 18.72
CA ASP A 227 24.25 1.90 18.47
C ASP A 227 25.07 3.16 18.22
N ALA A 228 26.00 3.42 19.13
CA ALA A 228 26.98 4.51 19.11
C ALA A 228 27.92 4.49 17.88
N ARG A 229 27.82 3.46 17.02
CA ARG A 229 28.55 3.32 15.75
C ARG A 229 27.63 3.09 14.55
N SER A 230 26.48 3.75 14.53
CA SER A 230 25.55 3.72 13.40
C SER A 230 26.26 4.08 12.09
N ARG A 231 26.28 3.16 11.12
CA ARG A 231 26.93 3.35 9.81
C ARG A 231 26.29 4.52 9.05
N SER A 232 27.06 5.22 8.23
CA SER A 232 26.53 6.31 7.42
C SER A 232 25.47 5.80 6.43
N PRO A 233 24.40 6.58 6.13
CA PRO A 233 23.37 6.17 5.16
C PRO A 233 23.95 5.80 3.78
N ARG A 234 25.01 6.49 3.35
CA ARG A 234 25.70 6.18 2.08
C ARG A 234 26.37 4.80 2.10
N HIS A 235 27.02 4.44 3.20
CA HIS A 235 27.62 3.12 3.33
C HIS A 235 26.53 2.04 3.36
N LEU A 236 25.45 2.28 4.10
CA LEU A 236 24.31 1.37 4.15
C LEU A 236 23.65 1.18 2.79
N LEU A 237 23.52 2.24 1.99
CA LEU A 237 22.96 2.18 0.64
C LEU A 237 23.82 1.33 -0.31
N ARG A 238 25.15 1.46 -0.23
CA ARG A 238 26.06 0.60 -1.01
C ARG A 238 25.90 -0.87 -0.61
N ALA A 239 25.84 -1.16 0.69
CA ALA A 239 25.59 -2.51 1.18
C ALA A 239 24.24 -3.04 0.68
N ALA A 240 23.20 -2.19 0.66
CA ALA A 240 21.88 -2.57 0.17
C ALA A 240 21.89 -2.93 -1.32
N HIS A 241 22.56 -2.15 -2.17
CA HIS A 241 22.69 -2.47 -3.58
C HIS A 241 23.38 -3.81 -3.81
N VAL A 242 24.52 -4.06 -3.14
CA VAL A 242 25.26 -5.33 -3.26
C VAL A 242 24.38 -6.50 -2.80
N ALA A 243 23.72 -6.35 -1.66
CA ALA A 243 22.86 -7.37 -1.09
C ALA A 243 21.66 -7.70 -2.01
N LEU A 244 21.00 -6.68 -2.57
CA LEU A 244 19.88 -6.88 -3.49
C LEU A 244 20.33 -7.45 -4.83
N GLU A 245 21.45 -7.00 -5.40
CA GLU A 245 21.99 -7.59 -6.63
C GLU A 245 22.29 -9.08 -6.45
N ALA A 246 22.86 -9.47 -5.31
CA ALA A 246 23.12 -10.87 -5.01
C ALA A 246 21.84 -11.67 -4.75
N ALA A 247 20.88 -11.10 -4.01
CA ALA A 247 19.58 -11.74 -3.75
C ALA A 247 18.78 -11.94 -5.05
N MET A 248 18.82 -10.97 -5.96
CA MET A 248 18.12 -11.06 -7.24
C MET A 248 18.62 -12.19 -8.15
N ARG A 249 19.88 -12.63 -8.01
CA ARG A 249 20.39 -13.82 -8.72
C ARG A 249 19.74 -15.13 -8.26
N ARG A 250 19.01 -15.09 -7.14
CA ARG A 250 18.27 -16.24 -6.58
C ARG A 250 16.78 -16.17 -6.91
N VAL A 251 16.32 -15.09 -7.54
CA VAL A 251 14.95 -14.94 -7.99
C VAL A 251 14.82 -15.59 -9.36
N PRO A 252 13.95 -16.59 -9.55
CA PRO A 252 13.71 -17.18 -10.85
C PRO A 252 13.27 -16.14 -11.88
N ASP A 253 13.68 -16.34 -13.12
CA ASP A 253 13.09 -15.63 -14.24
C ASP A 253 11.57 -15.85 -14.23
N GLY A 254 10.82 -14.80 -14.57
CA GLY A 254 9.37 -14.90 -14.56
C GLY A 254 8.92 -15.88 -15.63
N ASP A 255 8.16 -16.90 -15.23
CA ASP A 255 7.33 -17.63 -16.18
C ASP A 255 6.42 -16.60 -16.87
N ARG A 256 6.32 -16.67 -18.21
CA ARG A 256 5.28 -15.92 -18.91
C ARG A 256 3.95 -16.35 -18.30
N PRO A 257 3.09 -15.42 -17.86
CA PRO A 257 1.82 -15.81 -17.26
C PRO A 257 1.00 -16.56 -18.31
N ASP A 258 0.86 -17.86 -18.14
CA ASP A 258 -0.10 -18.67 -18.88
C ASP A 258 -1.49 -18.16 -18.51
N GLY A 259 -2.13 -17.44 -19.46
CA GLY A 259 -3.54 -17.08 -19.43
C GLY A 259 -3.96 -16.05 -18.38
N GLN A 260 -4.47 -14.90 -18.85
CA GLN A 260 -5.34 -14.03 -18.05
C GLN A 260 -6.72 -14.70 -17.93
N GLY A 261 -6.89 -15.61 -16.96
CA GLY A 261 -8.20 -16.20 -16.67
C GLY A 261 -9.19 -15.19 -16.06
N GLN A 262 -10.49 -15.48 -16.14
CA GLN A 262 -11.55 -14.64 -15.57
C GLN A 262 -11.36 -14.31 -14.07
N GLU A 263 -10.83 -15.24 -13.28
CA GLU A 263 -10.56 -15.03 -11.84
C GLU A 263 -9.52 -13.91 -11.59
N HIS A 264 -8.55 -13.75 -12.49
CA HIS A 264 -7.58 -12.65 -12.41
C HIS A 264 -8.25 -11.31 -12.73
N ALA A 265 -9.15 -11.26 -13.73
CA ALA A 265 -9.88 -10.05 -14.08
C ALA A 265 -10.76 -9.56 -12.92
N ARG A 266 -11.41 -10.48 -12.18
CA ARG A 266 -12.21 -10.16 -10.99
C ARG A 266 -11.35 -9.53 -9.89
N THR A 267 -10.19 -10.14 -9.60
CA THR A 267 -9.24 -9.61 -8.62
C THR A 267 -8.69 -8.25 -9.06
N ASP A 268 -8.34 -8.10 -10.34
CA ASP A 268 -7.80 -6.87 -10.91
C ASP A 268 -8.79 -5.71 -10.84
N TRP A 269 -10.07 -5.99 -11.11
CA TRP A 269 -11.16 -5.03 -10.92
C TRP A 269 -11.25 -4.58 -9.46
N VAL A 270 -11.38 -5.51 -8.52
CA VAL A 270 -11.57 -5.17 -7.10
C VAL A 270 -10.35 -4.48 -6.50
N MET A 271 -9.14 -4.90 -6.84
CA MET A 271 -7.91 -4.23 -6.39
C MET A 271 -7.83 -2.80 -6.95
N THR A 272 -8.21 -2.60 -8.22
CA THR A 272 -8.22 -1.27 -8.85
C THR A 272 -9.30 -0.37 -8.25
N ALA A 273 -10.53 -0.86 -8.12
CA ALA A 273 -11.63 -0.15 -7.47
C ALA A 273 -11.26 0.21 -6.02
N GLY A 274 -10.72 -0.76 -5.27
CA GLY A 274 -10.25 -0.57 -3.89
C GLY A 274 -9.27 0.58 -3.75
N MET A 275 -8.31 0.67 -4.68
CA MET A 275 -7.34 1.76 -4.72
C MET A 275 -7.98 3.11 -5.06
N LEU A 276 -8.89 3.13 -6.04
CA LEU A 276 -9.53 4.36 -6.53
C LEU A 276 -10.57 4.92 -5.56
N ARG A 277 -11.23 4.08 -4.77
CA ARG A 277 -12.24 4.45 -3.76
C ARG A 277 -11.76 5.45 -2.72
N VAL A 278 -10.45 5.57 -2.50
CA VAL A 278 -9.86 6.48 -1.50
C VAL A 278 -9.10 7.66 -2.13
N ARG A 279 -9.11 7.78 -3.47
CA ARG A 279 -8.31 8.79 -4.17
C ARG A 279 -8.83 10.20 -3.97
N VAL A 280 -10.14 10.40 -3.93
CA VAL A 280 -10.72 11.72 -3.64
C VAL A 280 -10.26 12.18 -2.25
N ALA A 281 -10.30 11.32 -1.23
CA ALA A 281 -9.85 11.68 0.12
C ALA A 281 -8.37 12.07 0.15
N ARG A 282 -7.52 11.28 -0.52
CA ARG A 282 -6.08 11.56 -0.67
C ARG A 282 -5.83 12.92 -1.33
N TRP A 283 -6.47 13.20 -2.46
CA TRP A 283 -6.23 14.42 -3.20
C TRP A 283 -6.78 15.65 -2.48
N VAL A 284 -7.94 15.55 -1.83
CA VAL A 284 -8.47 16.63 -0.98
C VAL A 284 -7.48 16.94 0.13
N TYR A 285 -7.01 15.93 0.86
CA TYR A 285 -6.01 16.11 1.91
C TYR A 285 -4.68 16.68 1.39
N TYR A 286 -4.19 16.23 0.23
CA TYR A 286 -2.94 16.75 -0.31
C TYR A 286 -3.06 18.20 -0.78
N LEU A 287 -4.22 18.61 -1.29
CA LEU A 287 -4.46 19.96 -1.78
C LEU A 287 -4.73 20.97 -0.66
N ASP A 288 -5.20 20.49 0.49
CA ASP A 288 -5.53 21.29 1.66
C ASP A 288 -5.15 20.56 2.97
N PRO A 289 -3.84 20.36 3.23
CA PRO A 289 -3.41 19.64 4.42
C PRO A 289 -3.44 20.55 5.67
N PRO A 290 -3.45 19.97 6.89
CA PRO A 290 -3.32 20.74 8.12
C PRO A 290 -2.07 21.64 8.14
N PRO A 291 -2.08 22.77 8.86
CA PRO A 291 -0.96 23.70 8.91
C PRO A 291 0.37 23.02 9.30
N GLY A 292 1.40 23.25 8.48
CA GLY A 292 2.75 22.72 8.72
C GLY A 292 2.96 21.26 8.27
N VAL A 293 2.01 20.68 7.54
CA VAL A 293 2.17 19.40 6.84
C VAL A 293 2.59 19.65 5.39
N ALA A 294 3.63 18.99 4.93
CA ALA A 294 4.07 19.03 3.54
C ALA A 294 3.46 17.89 2.74
N THR A 295 2.85 18.18 1.58
CA THR A 295 2.18 17.19 0.72
C THR A 295 2.55 17.30 -0.76
N GLU A 296 3.37 18.28 -1.15
CA GLU A 296 3.69 18.54 -2.55
C GLU A 296 4.43 17.36 -3.21
N TYR A 297 5.26 16.66 -2.44
CA TYR A 297 5.93 15.45 -2.91
C TYR A 297 4.97 14.28 -3.09
N LEU A 298 3.87 14.23 -2.32
CA LEU A 298 2.80 13.24 -2.46
C LEU A 298 2.03 13.47 -3.75
N ILE A 299 1.70 14.73 -4.03
CA ILE A 299 1.08 15.12 -5.30
C ILE A 299 1.93 14.66 -6.48
N ARG A 300 3.25 14.89 -6.47
CA ARG A 300 4.14 14.43 -7.56
C ARG A 300 4.21 12.90 -7.68
N ARG A 301 4.04 12.18 -6.58
CA ARG A 301 4.10 10.72 -6.53
C ARG A 301 2.84 10.05 -7.09
N GLU A 302 1.70 10.73 -7.09
CA GLU A 302 0.42 10.16 -7.58
C GLU A 302 0.52 9.62 -9.01
N ALA A 303 1.28 10.24 -9.92
CA ALA A 303 1.50 9.71 -11.28
C ALA A 303 2.08 8.27 -11.28
N LYS A 304 2.94 7.94 -10.30
CA LYS A 304 3.48 6.59 -10.14
C LYS A 304 2.42 5.63 -9.60
N GLU A 305 1.60 6.08 -8.65
CA GLU A 305 0.57 5.26 -7.99
C GLU A 305 -0.65 5.00 -8.90
N LEU A 306 -0.95 5.92 -9.83
CA LEU A 306 -2.09 5.81 -10.76
C LEU A 306 -1.77 5.00 -12.02
N ARG A 307 -0.50 4.92 -12.41
CA ARG A 307 -0.09 4.20 -13.63
C ARG A 307 -0.52 2.73 -13.65
N PRO A 308 -0.34 1.92 -12.58
CA PRO A 308 -0.82 0.54 -12.57
C PRO A 308 -2.34 0.43 -12.70
N ALA A 309 -3.09 1.36 -12.10
CA ALA A 309 -4.54 1.39 -12.23
C ALA A 309 -4.97 1.70 -13.66
N ALA A 310 -4.35 2.70 -14.32
CA ALA A 310 -4.61 3.00 -15.73
C ALA A 310 -4.32 1.78 -16.62
N GLN A 311 -3.17 1.12 -16.43
CA GLN A 311 -2.80 -0.08 -17.19
C GLN A 311 -3.79 -1.23 -16.98
N THR A 312 -4.24 -1.43 -15.74
CA THR A 312 -5.21 -2.47 -15.40
C THR A 312 -6.58 -2.18 -16.00
N LEU A 313 -7.05 -0.94 -15.92
CA LEU A 313 -8.31 -0.51 -16.55
C LEU A 313 -8.25 -0.67 -18.08
N THR A 314 -7.13 -0.32 -18.72
CA THR A 314 -6.95 -0.55 -20.16
C THR A 314 -6.97 -2.04 -20.51
N ALA A 315 -6.37 -2.90 -19.69
CA ALA A 315 -6.42 -4.35 -19.90
C ALA A 315 -7.85 -4.90 -19.71
N LEU A 316 -8.57 -4.42 -18.69
CA LEU A 316 -9.97 -4.78 -18.42
C LEU A 316 -10.94 -4.23 -19.46
N ALA A 317 -10.60 -3.12 -20.13
CA ALA A 317 -11.44 -2.53 -21.17
C ALA A 317 -11.54 -3.42 -22.41
N ALA A 318 -10.48 -4.17 -22.75
CA ALA A 318 -10.42 -5.08 -23.90
C ALA A 318 -11.14 -4.52 -25.15
N ASP A 319 -11.83 -5.37 -25.93
CA ASP A 319 -12.56 -4.98 -27.14
C ASP A 319 -13.88 -4.23 -26.87
N GLU A 320 -14.11 -3.77 -25.64
CA GLU A 320 -15.31 -3.02 -25.23
C GLU A 320 -16.65 -3.74 -25.50
N ALA A 321 -16.64 -5.07 -25.60
CA ALA A 321 -17.78 -5.90 -25.95
C ALA A 321 -18.83 -5.96 -24.84
N THR A 322 -18.41 -6.05 -23.57
CA THR A 322 -19.31 -6.13 -22.41
C THR A 322 -19.56 -4.78 -21.76
N ALA A 323 -20.63 -4.68 -20.94
CA ALA A 323 -20.91 -3.46 -20.18
C ALA A 323 -19.79 -3.12 -19.19
N ALA A 324 -19.21 -4.15 -18.55
CA ALA A 324 -18.07 -4.00 -17.66
C ALA A 324 -16.83 -3.46 -18.38
N GLN A 325 -16.51 -4.01 -19.55
CA GLN A 325 -15.41 -3.57 -20.40
C GLN A 325 -15.56 -2.10 -20.81
N ARG A 326 -16.76 -1.69 -21.25
CA ARG A 326 -17.06 -0.27 -21.55
C ARG A 326 -16.93 0.63 -20.32
N LEU A 327 -17.32 0.14 -19.13
CA LEU A 327 -17.17 0.90 -17.89
C LEU A 327 -15.70 1.06 -17.51
N ALA A 328 -14.88 0.01 -17.63
CA ALA A 328 -13.43 0.08 -17.45
C ALA A 328 -12.77 1.04 -18.43
N ALA A 329 -13.18 1.04 -19.71
CA ALA A 329 -12.69 1.99 -20.73
C ALA A 329 -12.98 3.44 -20.35
N ARG A 330 -14.23 3.73 -19.93
CA ARG A 330 -14.60 5.07 -19.45
C ARG A 330 -13.79 5.48 -18.23
N MET A 331 -13.60 4.58 -17.27
CA MET A 331 -12.77 4.83 -16.09
C MET A 331 -11.30 5.06 -16.44
N ALA A 332 -10.73 4.30 -17.38
CA ALA A 332 -9.35 4.49 -17.84
C ALA A 332 -9.15 5.92 -18.38
N ALA A 333 -10.13 6.45 -19.13
CA ALA A 333 -10.10 7.80 -19.67
C ALA A 333 -10.16 8.90 -18.60
N LEU A 334 -10.58 8.58 -17.36
CA LEU A 334 -10.65 9.51 -16.23
C LEU A 334 -9.36 9.52 -15.38
N ILE A 335 -8.43 8.60 -15.59
CA ILE A 335 -7.16 8.56 -14.85
C ILE A 335 -6.14 9.48 -15.52
N PRO A 336 -5.52 10.44 -14.80
CA PRO A 336 -4.46 11.25 -15.37
C PRO A 336 -3.22 10.37 -15.63
N THR A 337 -2.67 10.45 -16.85
CA THR A 337 -1.52 9.64 -17.29
C THR A 337 -0.19 10.39 -17.29
N GLY A 338 -0.23 11.73 -17.18
CA GLY A 338 0.95 12.60 -17.13
C GLY A 338 1.49 12.84 -15.71
N PRO A 339 2.50 13.72 -15.57
CA PRO A 339 2.96 14.20 -14.28
C PRO A 339 1.80 14.83 -13.49
N THR A 340 1.75 14.53 -12.19
CA THR A 340 0.71 15.05 -11.30
C THR A 340 1.19 16.31 -10.59
N THR A 341 0.38 17.37 -10.68
CA THR A 341 0.54 18.66 -10.00
C THR A 341 -0.74 19.00 -9.24
N ALA A 342 -0.70 20.03 -8.39
CA ALA A 342 -1.91 20.48 -7.69
C ALA A 342 -3.05 20.84 -8.66
N ASP A 343 -2.72 21.49 -9.78
CA ASP A 343 -3.67 21.81 -10.84
C ASP A 343 -4.23 20.55 -11.54
N THR A 344 -3.36 19.56 -11.81
CA THR A 344 -3.77 18.26 -12.34
C THR A 344 -4.79 17.59 -11.41
N LEU A 345 -4.55 17.60 -10.10
CA LEU A 345 -5.46 16.98 -9.13
C LEU A 345 -6.80 17.73 -9.05
N ARG A 346 -6.79 19.07 -8.99
CA ARG A 346 -8.01 19.89 -9.00
C ARG A 346 -8.85 19.66 -10.26
N THR A 347 -8.21 19.67 -11.43
CA THR A 347 -8.87 19.41 -12.71
C THR A 347 -9.44 17.99 -12.77
N THR A 348 -8.69 17.01 -12.26
CA THR A 348 -9.15 15.61 -12.21
C THR A 348 -10.33 15.44 -11.25
N LEU A 349 -10.30 16.06 -10.06
CA LEU A 349 -11.43 16.08 -9.13
C LEU A 349 -12.68 16.70 -9.75
N ALA A 350 -12.55 17.86 -10.41
CA ALA A 350 -13.67 18.50 -11.10
C ALA A 350 -14.26 17.61 -12.20
N ARG A 351 -13.40 16.94 -12.98
CA ARG A 351 -13.83 15.99 -14.01
C ARG A 351 -14.50 14.75 -13.41
N TRP A 352 -13.99 14.23 -12.30
CA TRP A 352 -14.58 13.10 -11.58
C TRP A 352 -15.96 13.45 -11.03
N HIS A 353 -16.13 14.66 -10.48
CA HIS A 353 -17.44 15.17 -10.06
C HIS A 353 -18.43 15.26 -11.23
N GLN A 354 -18.02 15.77 -12.39
CA GLN A 354 -18.86 15.81 -13.59
C GLN A 354 -19.23 14.41 -14.12
N GLN A 355 -18.37 13.42 -13.88
CA GLN A 355 -18.54 12.03 -14.31
C GLN A 355 -18.95 11.12 -13.15
N LYS A 356 -19.60 11.68 -12.12
CA LYS A 356 -19.91 11.00 -10.86
C LYS A 356 -20.59 9.65 -11.06
N THR A 357 -21.60 9.55 -11.94
CA THR A 357 -22.29 8.28 -12.21
C THR A 357 -21.33 7.18 -12.64
N THR A 358 -20.44 7.46 -13.62
CA THR A 358 -19.44 6.49 -14.10
C THR A 358 -18.52 6.03 -12.97
N LEU A 359 -18.09 6.95 -12.11
CA LEU A 359 -17.27 6.63 -10.94
C LEU A 359 -18.04 5.79 -9.92
N GLN A 360 -19.24 6.19 -9.54
CA GLN A 360 -20.06 5.47 -8.56
C GLN A 360 -20.35 4.04 -9.03
N ASP A 361 -20.68 3.87 -10.31
CA ASP A 361 -20.91 2.56 -10.91
C ASP A 361 -19.65 1.69 -10.76
N PHE A 362 -18.49 2.14 -11.25
CA PHE A 362 -17.27 1.33 -11.19
C PHE A 362 -16.83 1.03 -9.75
N LEU A 363 -16.92 2.00 -8.85
CA LEU A 363 -16.46 1.86 -7.48
C LEU A 363 -17.43 1.03 -6.62
N SER A 364 -18.70 0.91 -6.98
CA SER A 364 -19.70 0.17 -6.19
C SER A 364 -19.94 -1.24 -6.69
N LEU A 365 -19.74 -1.49 -7.99
CA LEU A 365 -19.98 -2.79 -8.60
C LEU A 365 -18.83 -3.77 -8.32
N THR A 366 -19.20 -4.98 -7.93
CA THR A 366 -18.31 -6.13 -7.93
C THR A 366 -18.31 -6.78 -9.31
N PRO A 367 -17.30 -7.59 -9.64
CA PRO A 367 -17.27 -8.35 -10.89
C PRO A 367 -18.51 -9.20 -11.17
N ASP A 368 -19.19 -9.67 -10.12
CA ASP A 368 -20.39 -10.49 -10.24
C ASP A 368 -21.61 -9.64 -10.65
N ASP A 369 -21.59 -8.34 -10.37
CA ASP A 369 -22.65 -7.40 -10.74
C ASP A 369 -22.57 -6.98 -12.22
N VAL A 370 -21.43 -7.20 -12.89
CA VAL A 370 -21.16 -6.66 -14.24
C VAL A 370 -20.89 -7.70 -15.32
N HIS A 371 -20.96 -9.01 -15.01
CA HIS A 371 -20.67 -10.11 -15.93
C HIS A 371 -19.36 -9.89 -16.73
N LEU A 372 -18.21 -9.99 -16.06
CA LEU A 372 -16.87 -9.82 -16.66
C LEU A 372 -16.52 -10.87 -17.72
#